data_AF-A0A6L6QMS9-F1
#
_entry.id   AF-A0A6L6QMS9-F1
#
_cell.length_a   1.000
_cell.length_b   1.000
_cell.length_c   1.000
_cell.angle_alpha   90.00
_cell.angle_beta   90.00
_cell.angle_gamma   90.00
#
_symmetry.space_group_name_H-M   'P 1'
#
loop_
_entity.id
_entity.type
_entity.pdbx_description
1 polymer ?
#
loop_
_entity_poly.entity_id
_entity_poly.type
_entity_poly.pdbx_seq_one_letter_code
_entity_poly.pdbx_strand_id
1 'polypeptide(L)'
;MENSIHLTEVQYLNLNFLLAIQASLRSERLSAIYKFHLDPESATKLADMTTSELQLLAANMPHESLFRPVDNLAKLLDAPLGLAMMLCAAGTNLAANGDTTLPTAAAG
;
A
#
# COMPACT_ATOMS: atom_id res chain seq x y z
N MET A 1 19.19 15.42 -24.43
CA MET A 1 19.79 14.16 -23.93
C MET A 1 18.87 13.69 -22.82
N GLU A 2 18.01 12.72 -23.11
CA GLU A 2 17.18 12.07 -22.09
C GLU A 2 18.13 11.46 -21.07
N ASN A 3 18.24 12.07 -19.89
CA ASN A 3 19.01 11.50 -18.80
C ASN A 3 18.21 10.29 -18.34
N SER A 4 18.51 9.11 -18.90
CA SER A 4 17.87 7.87 -18.50
C SER A 4 18.19 7.65 -17.03
N ILE A 5 17.25 7.99 -16.16
CA ILE A 5 17.38 7.80 -14.72
C ILE A 5 17.57 6.30 -14.50
N HIS A 6 18.80 5.89 -14.17
CA HIS A 6 19.10 4.52 -13.82
C HIS A 6 18.57 4.27 -12.40
N LEU A 7 17.40 3.64 -12.33
CA LEU A 7 16.76 3.28 -11.08
C LEU A 7 17.39 1.99 -10.54
N THR A 8 17.60 1.93 -9.22
CA THR A 8 17.89 0.67 -8.52
C THR A 8 16.65 -0.22 -8.49
N GLU A 9 16.82 -1.50 -8.15
CA GLU A 9 15.70 -2.45 -8.01
C GLU A 9 14.58 -1.92 -7.09
N VAL A 10 14.95 -1.33 -5.94
CA VAL A 10 13.99 -0.77 -4.97
C VAL A 10 13.26 0.44 -5.56
N GLN A 11 13.96 1.30 -6.29
CA GLN A 11 13.35 2.45 -6.95
C GLN A 11 12.42 2.02 -8.09
N TYR A 12 12.79 0.96 -8.83
CA TYR A 12 11.95 0.40 -9.88
C TYR A 12 10.68 -0.22 -9.29
N LEU A 13 10.79 -0.93 -8.17
CA LEU A 13 9.64 -1.44 -7.41
C LEU A 13 8.71 -0.31 -6.97
N ASN A 14 9.27 0.75 -6.37
CA ASN A 14 8.52 1.92 -5.93
C ASN A 14 7.78 2.59 -7.09
N LEU A 15 8.46 2.80 -8.22
CA LEU A 15 7.86 3.42 -9.40
C LEU A 15 6.71 2.58 -9.95
N ASN A 16 6.90 1.28 -10.12
CA ASN A 16 5.85 0.40 -10.64
C ASN A 16 4.62 0.38 -9.72
N PHE A 17 4.84 0.35 -8.41
CA PHE A 17 3.73 0.36 -7.46
C PHE A 17 2.96 1.69 -7.50
N LEU A 18 3.66 2.83 -7.55
CA LEU A 18 3.05 4.16 -7.73
C LEU A 18 2.23 4.25 -9.02
N LEU A 19 2.75 3.74 -10.14
CA LEU A 19 2.05 3.73 -11.43
C LEU A 19 0.80 2.82 -11.40
N ALA A 20 0.89 1.65 -10.76
CA ALA A 20 -0.23 0.74 -10.61
C ALA A 20 -1.36 1.34 -9.75
N ILE A 21 -1.00 2.02 -8.65
CA ILE A 21 -1.95 2.78 -7.84
C ILE A 21 -2.61 3.85 -8.69
N GLN A 22 -1.83 4.69 -9.38
CA GLN A 22 -2.37 5.80 -10.15
C GLN A 22 -3.34 5.33 -11.25
N ALA A 23 -2.99 4.27 -11.98
CA ALA A 23 -3.86 3.68 -13.00
C ALA A 23 -5.17 3.15 -12.38
N SER A 24 -5.10 2.55 -11.19
CA SER A 24 -6.28 2.07 -10.46
C SER A 24 -7.14 3.23 -9.93
N LEU A 25 -6.53 4.31 -9.43
CA LEU A 25 -7.24 5.50 -8.96
C LEU A 25 -8.00 6.21 -10.09
N ARG A 26 -7.46 6.18 -11.32
CA ARG A 26 -8.09 6.77 -12.50
C ARG A 26 -9.23 5.94 -13.07
N SER A 27 -9.24 4.63 -12.85
CA SER A 27 -10.27 3.71 -13.35
C SER A 27 -11.37 3.48 -12.32
N GLU A 28 -11.03 3.05 -11.11
CA GLU A 28 -11.97 2.73 -10.03
C GLU A 28 -11.49 3.30 -8.69
N ARG A 29 -11.66 4.61 -8.51
CA ARG A 29 -11.08 5.34 -7.36
C ARG A 29 -11.39 4.73 -6.00
N LEU A 30 -12.66 4.44 -5.71
CA LEU A 30 -13.06 3.88 -4.42
C LEU A 30 -12.44 2.50 -4.19
N SER A 31 -12.52 1.62 -5.20
CA SER A 31 -11.91 0.28 -5.17
C SER A 31 -10.40 0.36 -4.92
N ALA A 32 -9.70 1.27 -5.61
CA ALA A 32 -8.27 1.50 -5.45
C ALA A 32 -7.90 2.00 -4.05
N ILE A 33 -8.65 2.96 -3.49
CA ILE A 33 -8.42 3.47 -2.14
C ILE A 33 -8.48 2.33 -1.10
N TYR A 34 -9.50 1.47 -1.19
CA TYR A 34 -9.62 0.32 -0.29
C TYR A 34 -8.53 -0.73 -0.53
N LYS A 35 -8.25 -1.07 -1.79
CA LYS A 35 -7.27 -2.09 -2.18
C LYS A 35 -5.84 -1.73 -1.77
N PHE A 36 -5.49 -0.45 -1.84
CA PHE A 36 -4.14 0.03 -1.54
C PHE A 36 -4.04 0.70 -0.16
N HIS A 37 -5.09 0.65 0.65
CA HIS A 37 -5.14 1.23 2.01
C HIS A 37 -4.69 2.70 2.05
N LEU A 38 -5.11 3.49 1.05
CA LEU A 38 -4.72 4.88 0.94
C LEU A 38 -5.62 5.76 1.78
N ASP A 39 -5.04 6.74 2.48
CA ASP A 39 -5.84 7.83 2.99
C ASP A 39 -6.37 8.72 1.83
N PRO A 40 -7.50 9.43 2.01
CA PRO A 40 -8.10 10.22 0.93
C PRO A 40 -7.20 11.34 0.38
N GLU A 41 -6.31 11.91 1.19
CA GLU A 41 -5.42 12.99 0.79
C GLU A 41 -4.32 12.45 -0.13
N SER A 42 -3.64 11.37 0.30
CA SER A 42 -2.62 10.68 -0.52
C SER A 42 -3.21 10.15 -1.81
N ALA A 43 -4.41 9.58 -1.79
CA ALA A 43 -5.10 9.11 -3.00
C ALA A 43 -5.38 10.25 -3.98
N THR A 44 -5.73 11.44 -3.48
CA THR A 44 -5.94 12.62 -4.32
C THR A 44 -4.63 13.09 -4.93
N LYS A 45 -3.59 13.24 -4.11
CA LYS A 45 -2.27 13.68 -4.56
C LYS A 45 -1.66 12.73 -5.59
N LEU A 46 -1.74 11.42 -5.36
CA LEU A 46 -1.22 10.40 -6.28
C LEU A 46 -1.97 10.37 -7.62
N ALA A 47 -3.27 10.67 -7.64
CA ALA A 47 -4.04 10.72 -8.88
C ALA A 47 -3.62 11.90 -9.78
N ASP A 48 -3.29 13.04 -9.15
CA ASP A 48 -2.97 14.30 -9.82
C ASP A 48 -1.51 14.41 -10.28
N MET A 49 -0.60 13.63 -9.68
CA MET A 49 0.81 13.60 -10.07
C MET A 49 1.01 13.15 -11.52
N THR A 50 1.99 13.74 -12.19
CA THR A 50 2.45 13.29 -13.49
C THR A 50 3.35 12.06 -13.36
N THR A 51 3.50 11.29 -14.45
CA THR A 51 4.44 10.16 -14.50
C THR A 51 5.87 10.60 -14.16
N SER A 52 6.28 11.78 -14.60
CA SER A 52 7.60 12.34 -14.31
C SER A 52 7.80 12.64 -12.83
N GLU A 53 6.79 13.15 -12.14
CA GLU A 53 6.84 13.39 -10.69
C GLU A 53 6.88 12.06 -9.91
N LEU A 54 6.16 11.03 -10.36
CA LEU A 54 6.24 9.69 -9.76
C LEU A 54 7.63 9.07 -9.96
N GLN A 55 8.21 9.23 -11.15
CA GLN A 55 9.57 8.78 -11.44
C GLN A 55 10.60 9.50 -10.57
N LEU A 56 10.46 10.82 -10.40
CA LEU A 56 11.33 11.59 -9.53
C LEU A 56 11.18 11.17 -8.06
N LEU A 57 9.96 10.95 -7.58
CA LEU A 57 9.72 10.46 -6.22
C LEU A 57 10.42 9.11 -5.99
N ALA A 58 10.24 8.16 -6.91
CA ALA A 58 10.88 6.86 -6.82
C ALA A 58 12.42 6.97 -6.87
N ALA A 59 12.96 7.80 -7.75
CA ALA A 59 14.41 8.05 -7.88
C ALA A 59 15.03 8.65 -6.61
N ASN A 60 14.26 9.35 -5.77
CA ASN A 60 14.74 9.92 -4.52
C ASN A 60 14.64 8.93 -3.32
N MET A 61 14.14 7.71 -3.53
CA MET A 61 13.97 6.69 -2.49
C MET A 61 14.79 5.42 -2.80
N PRO A 62 16.15 5.50 -2.79
CA PRO A 62 17.03 4.41 -3.24
C PRO A 62 17.07 3.18 -2.34
N HIS A 63 16.78 3.34 -1.04
CA HIS A 63 17.05 2.32 -0.02
C HIS A 63 15.81 1.90 0.77
N GLU A 64 14.66 2.54 0.51
CA GLU A 64 13.44 2.29 1.25
C GLU A 64 12.29 2.02 0.30
N SER A 65 11.54 0.95 0.56
CA SER A 65 10.29 0.72 -0.15
C SER A 65 9.24 1.68 0.39
N LEU A 66 8.56 2.39 -0.51
CA LEU A 66 7.44 3.26 -0.17
C LEU A 66 6.23 2.48 0.35
N PHE A 67 6.21 1.17 0.12
CA PHE A 67 5.08 0.31 0.44
C PHE A 67 5.54 -0.79 1.40
N ARG A 68 4.80 -0.92 2.49
CA ARG A 68 5.07 -1.97 3.48
C ARG A 68 4.44 -3.28 3.02
N PRO A 69 5.06 -4.42 3.34
CA PRO A 69 4.37 -5.70 3.21
C PRO A 69 3.08 -5.72 4.01
N VAL A 70 2.13 -6.56 3.60
CA VAL A 70 0.89 -6.78 4.36
C VAL A 70 1.19 -7.23 5.79
N ASP A 71 0.39 -6.76 6.75
CA ASP A 71 0.65 -6.92 8.19
C ASP A 71 0.80 -8.38 8.63
N ASN A 72 0.17 -9.30 7.91
CA ASN A 72 0.19 -10.73 8.20
C ASN A 72 1.13 -11.52 7.28
N LEU A 73 2.13 -10.87 6.66
CA LEU A 73 3.06 -11.51 5.74
C LEU A 73 3.66 -12.81 6.31
N ALA A 74 4.11 -12.81 7.57
CA ALA A 74 4.66 -14.02 8.19
C ALA A 74 3.66 -15.20 8.15
N LYS A 75 2.41 -14.95 8.53
CA LYS A 75 1.34 -15.96 8.49
C LYS A 75 1.01 -16.40 7.06
N LEU A 76 1.16 -15.52 6.07
CA LEU A 76 0.96 -15.86 4.66
C LEU A 76 2.05 -16.79 4.13
N LEU A 77 3.29 -16.56 4.54
CA LEU A 77 4.42 -17.40 4.13
C LEU A 77 4.32 -18.82 4.70
N ASP A 78 3.74 -18.97 5.89
CA ASP A 78 3.57 -20.27 6.55
C ASP A 78 2.26 -20.99 6.15
N ALA A 79 1.32 -20.30 5.52
CA ALA A 79 0.01 -20.85 5.22
C ALA A 79 -0.01 -21.72 3.95
N PRO A 80 -0.86 -22.77 3.91
CA PRO A 80 -1.17 -23.45 2.65
C PRO A 80 -1.73 -22.45 1.63
N LEU A 81 -1.28 -22.54 0.38
CA LEU A 81 -1.62 -21.58 -0.69
C LEU A 81 -3.14 -21.36 -0.85
N GLY A 82 -3.95 -22.41 -0.63
CA GLY A 82 -5.42 -22.32 -0.68
C GLY A 82 -6.05 -21.40 0.37
N LEU A 83 -5.32 -21.03 1.43
CA LEU A 83 -5.77 -20.12 2.49
C LEU A 83 -5.15 -18.72 2.39
N ALA A 84 -4.14 -18.51 1.53
CA ALA A 84 -3.40 -17.27 1.45
C ALA A 84 -4.29 -16.06 1.14
N MET A 85 -5.26 -16.21 0.23
CA MET A 85 -6.21 -15.14 -0.10
C MET A 85 -7.09 -14.73 1.09
N MET A 86 -7.61 -15.71 1.84
CA MET A 86 -8.45 -15.43 3.01
C MET A 86 -7.64 -14.79 4.13
N LEU A 87 -6.41 -15.25 4.35
CA LEU A 87 -5.53 -14.65 5.34
C LEU A 87 -5.18 -13.22 4.94
N CYS A 88 -4.83 -12.97 3.67
CA CYS A 88 -4.50 -11.62 3.18
C CYS A 88 -5.66 -10.65 3.45
N ALA A 89 -6.90 -11.04 3.12
CA ALA A 89 -8.10 -10.24 3.40
C ALA A 89 -8.44 -10.09 4.89
N ALA A 90 -8.06 -11.05 5.75
CA ALA A 90 -8.26 -10.95 7.19
C ALA A 90 -7.25 -9.99 7.85
N GLY A 91 -5.99 -9.99 7.37
CA GLY A 91 -4.93 -9.11 7.88
C GLY A 91 -5.27 -7.62 7.73
N THR A 92 -5.90 -7.25 6.61
CA THR A 92 -6.29 -5.87 6.31
C THR A 92 -7.41 -5.33 7.21
N ASN A 93 -8.23 -6.21 7.82
CA ASN A 93 -9.37 -5.81 8.67
C ASN A 93 -9.02 -5.65 10.15
N LEU A 94 -7.91 -6.22 10.62
CA LEU A 94 -7.53 -6.15 12.03
C LEU A 94 -6.94 -4.78 12.40
N ALA A 95 -6.27 -4.10 11.46
CA ALA A 95 -5.75 -2.75 11.65
C ALA A 95 -6.86 -1.67 11.83
N ALA A 96 -8.08 -1.94 11.37
CA ALA A 96 -9.20 -0.99 11.46
C ALA A 96 -9.98 -1.04 12.80
N ASN A 97 -9.78 -2.09 13.61
CA ASN A 97 -10.52 -2.31 14.87
C ASN A 97 -9.63 -2.19 16.11
N GLY A 98 -8.56 -1.39 16.03
CA GLY A 98 -7.61 -1.15 17.13
C GLY A 98 -8.10 -0.22 18.23
N ASP A 99 -9.41 -0.06 18.41
CA ASP A 99 -9.96 0.67 19.56
C ASP A 99 -11.29 0.03 19.98
N THR A 100 -11.20 -1.02 20.80
CA THR A 100 -12.32 -1.48 21.61
C THR A 100 -11.82 -1.56 23.04
N THR A 101 -11.84 -0.41 23.71
CA THR A 101 -11.83 -0.35 25.16
C THR A 101 -12.95 -1.25 25.69
N LEU A 102 -12.59 -2.31 26.42
CA LEU A 102 -13.55 -3.09 27.18
C LEU A 102 -14.27 -2.15 28.16
N PRO A 103 -15.62 -2.18 28.26
CA PRO A 103 -16.27 -1.58 29.40
C PRO A 103 -15.92 -2.45 30.61
N THR A 104 -15.11 -1.92 31.51
CA THR A 104 -14.91 -2.52 32.83
C THR A 104 -16.27 -2.55 33.52
N ALA A 105 -16.78 -3.74 33.78
CA ALA A 105 -17.99 -3.92 34.57
C ALA A 105 -17.68 -3.48 36.00
N ALA A 106 -18.20 -2.32 36.39
CA ALA A 106 -18.25 -1.91 37.78
C ALA A 106 -19.15 -2.91 38.52
N ALA A 107 -18.53 -3.75 39.35
CA ALA A 107 -19.20 -4.59 40.32
C ALA A 107 -18.89 -4.05 41.72
N GLY A 108 -19.94 -3.81 42.50
CA GLY A 108 -19.90 -3.74 43.97
C GLY A 108 -19.59 -2.38 44.57
#